data_AF-A0A3D0UTY8-F1
#
_entry.id   AF-A0A3D0UTY8-F1
#
_cell.length_a   1.000
_cell.length_b   1.000
_cell.length_c   1.000
_cell.angle_alpha   90.00
_cell.angle_beta   90.00
_cell.angle_gamma   90.00
#
_symmetry.space_group_name_H-M   'P 1'
#
loop_
_entity.id
_entity.type
_entity.pdbx_description
1 polymer ?
#
loop_
_entity_poly.entity_id
_entity_poly.type
_entity_poly.pdbx_seq_one_letter_code
_entity_poly.pdbx_strand_id
1 'polypeptide(L)'
;MYQITQNPLWDSVGSLVVGFLLAVMAVFLIAKNRSFLIGKAIPQELKEEIIEILESDSIIDKVLDFKSSILDVNAYHIKCEIECNGTALMRELGKNNFFRNEYEEVKEDYQAFLEFCIDFTGRLPRLIGTRIDEVEAVIKKKFPQVKHIDLEIN
;
A
#
# COMPACT_ATOMS: atom_id res chain seq x y z
N MET A 1 -10.29 -65.86 -24.09
CA MET A 1 -8.88 -66.27 -24.04
C MET A 1 -8.09 -65.09 -23.47
N TYR A 2 -8.19 -64.93 -22.15
CA TYR A 2 -7.32 -64.06 -21.36
C TYR A 2 -5.96 -64.75 -21.31
N GLN A 3 -4.85 -64.02 -21.36
CA GLN A 3 -3.44 -64.48 -21.27
C GLN A 3 -2.64 -64.50 -22.59
N ILE A 4 -2.32 -63.33 -23.16
CA ILE A 4 -1.16 -63.14 -24.04
C ILE A 4 -0.71 -61.67 -23.91
N THR A 5 -0.28 -61.16 -22.75
CA THR A 5 1.13 -61.09 -22.34
C THR A 5 1.13 -60.54 -20.89
N GLN A 6 1.01 -61.40 -19.87
CA GLN A 6 1.18 -60.96 -18.48
C GLN A 6 2.67 -60.74 -18.20
N ASN A 7 3.21 -59.63 -18.68
CA ASN A 7 4.50 -59.17 -18.20
C ASN A 7 4.26 -58.05 -17.18
N PRO A 8 4.18 -58.38 -15.87
CA PRO A 8 3.93 -57.42 -14.80
C PRO A 8 5.00 -56.32 -14.72
N LEU A 9 6.16 -56.51 -15.38
CA LEU A 9 7.19 -55.49 -15.48
C LEU A 9 6.70 -54.28 -16.31
N TRP A 10 5.95 -54.49 -17.39
CA TRP A 10 5.44 -53.39 -18.22
C TRP A 10 4.33 -52.60 -17.53
N ASP A 11 3.47 -53.28 -16.77
CA ASP A 11 2.42 -52.64 -15.97
C ASP A 11 3.01 -51.83 -14.80
N SER A 12 4.05 -52.37 -14.15
CA SER A 12 4.79 -51.67 -13.09
C SER A 12 5.55 -50.45 -13.61
N VAL A 13 6.22 -50.58 -14.77
CA VAL A 13 6.91 -49.46 -15.42
C VAL A 13 5.91 -48.39 -15.87
N GLY A 14 4.75 -48.78 -16.41
CA GLY A 14 3.68 -47.87 -16.77
C GLY A 14 3.19 -47.07 -15.55
N SER A 15 2.96 -47.74 -14.42
CA SER A 15 2.57 -47.09 -13.17
C SER A 15 3.65 -46.15 -12.63
N LEU A 16 4.93 -46.50 -12.77
CA LEU A 16 6.05 -45.64 -12.38
C LEU A 16 6.11 -44.36 -13.23
N VAL A 17 5.90 -44.49 -14.55
CA VAL A 17 5.89 -43.36 -15.49
C VAL A 17 4.72 -42.42 -15.21
N VAL A 18 3.52 -42.98 -14.99
CA VAL A 18 2.34 -42.17 -14.62
C VAL A 18 2.55 -41.48 -13.27
N GLY A 19 3.10 -42.20 -12.27
CA GLY A 19 3.43 -41.63 -10.96
C GLY A 19 4.45 -40.49 -11.07
N PHE A 20 5.47 -40.64 -11.91
CA PHE A 20 6.46 -39.59 -12.16
C PHE A 20 5.84 -38.36 -12.84
N LEU A 21 5.00 -38.55 -13.86
CA LEU A 21 4.30 -37.46 -14.54
C LEU A 21 3.39 -36.68 -13.58
N LEU A 22 2.66 -37.39 -12.72
CA LEU A 22 1.83 -36.78 -11.69
C LEU A 22 2.67 -36.00 -10.66
N ALA A 23 3.81 -36.54 -10.25
CA ALA A 23 4.73 -35.86 -9.33
C ALA A 23 5.27 -34.56 -9.95
N VAL A 24 5.70 -34.59 -11.22
CA VAL A 24 6.16 -33.40 -11.95
C VAL A 24 5.04 -32.36 -12.04
N MET A 25 3.82 -32.78 -12.37
CA MET A 25 2.68 -31.87 -12.49
C MET A 25 2.28 -31.26 -11.14
N ALA A 26 2.32 -32.04 -10.07
CA ALA A 26 2.09 -31.55 -8.71
C ALA A 26 3.12 -30.46 -8.34
N VAL A 27 4.41 -30.70 -8.58
CA VAL A 27 5.46 -29.71 -8.32
C VAL A 27 5.27 -28.45 -9.17
N PHE A 28 4.93 -28.59 -10.45
CA PHE A 28 4.65 -27.46 -11.33
C PHE A 28 3.48 -26.61 -10.84
N LEU A 29 2.37 -27.25 -10.44
CA LEU A 29 1.21 -26.56 -9.88
C LEU A 29 1.53 -25.89 -8.55
N ILE A 30 2.31 -26.52 -7.67
CA ILE A 30 2.75 -25.91 -6.41
C ILE A 30 3.61 -24.67 -6.69
N ALA A 31 4.56 -24.75 -7.62
CA ALA A 31 5.41 -23.61 -7.99
C ALA A 31 4.58 -22.45 -8.57
N LYS A 32 3.65 -22.75 -9.49
CA LYS A 32 2.72 -21.76 -10.07
C LYS A 32 1.80 -21.16 -9.01
N ASN A 33 1.12 -21.98 -8.22
CA ASN A 33 0.24 -21.51 -7.15
C ASN A 33 1.01 -20.70 -6.12
N ARG A 34 2.23 -21.09 -5.75
CA ARG A 34 3.09 -20.29 -4.86
C ARG A 34 3.37 -18.92 -5.45
N SER A 35 3.63 -18.81 -6.76
CA SER A 35 3.80 -17.52 -7.43
C SER A 35 2.51 -16.71 -7.57
N PHE A 36 1.33 -17.33 -7.51
CA PHE A 36 0.04 -16.64 -7.48
C PHE A 36 -0.36 -16.21 -6.06
N LEU A 37 -0.04 -17.03 -5.06
CA LEU A 37 -0.35 -16.82 -3.64
C LEU A 37 0.63 -15.82 -2.99
N ILE A 38 1.88 -15.79 -3.43
CA ILE A 38 2.77 -14.66 -3.19
C ILE A 38 2.27 -13.56 -4.12
N GLY A 39 1.28 -12.80 -3.64
CA GLY A 39 0.53 -11.82 -4.40
C GLY A 39 1.44 -11.06 -5.36
N LYS A 40 1.13 -11.13 -6.66
CA LYS A 40 1.87 -10.37 -7.66
C LYS A 40 1.82 -8.89 -7.23
N ALA A 41 2.97 -8.31 -6.93
CA ALA A 41 3.04 -6.87 -6.69
C ALA A 41 2.60 -6.12 -7.95
N ILE A 42 2.15 -4.88 -7.79
CA ILE A 42 1.93 -3.98 -8.93
C ILE A 42 3.22 -3.91 -9.79
N PRO A 43 3.09 -3.61 -11.10
CA PRO A 43 4.25 -3.36 -11.94
C PRO A 43 5.20 -2.35 -11.27
N GLN A 44 6.51 -2.61 -11.34
CA GLN A 44 7.51 -1.80 -10.65
C GLN A 44 7.48 -0.35 -11.14
N GLU A 45 7.20 -0.14 -12.43
CA GLU A 45 7.06 1.19 -13.04
C GLU A 45 5.87 1.95 -12.43
N LEU A 46 4.74 1.26 -12.21
CA LEU A 46 3.56 1.86 -11.57
C LEU A 46 3.84 2.20 -10.11
N LYS A 47 4.58 1.34 -9.40
CA LYS A 47 5.02 1.60 -8.03
C LYS A 47 5.86 2.88 -7.93
N GLU A 48 6.87 3.00 -8.79
CA GLU A 48 7.77 4.15 -8.80
C GLU A 48 7.02 5.45 -9.13
N GLU A 49 6.12 5.42 -10.11
CA GLU A 49 5.32 6.59 -10.46
C GLU A 49 4.38 7.03 -9.33
N ILE A 50 3.79 6.07 -8.58
CA ILE A 50 2.96 6.39 -7.41
C ILE A 50 3.80 7.01 -6.29
N ILE A 51 4.97 6.46 -6.00
CA ILE A 51 5.88 6.99 -4.98
C ILE A 51 6.31 8.42 -5.35
N GLU A 52 6.67 8.67 -6.61
CA GLU A 52 7.06 10.00 -7.08
C GLU A 52 5.94 11.03 -6.89
N ILE A 53 4.68 10.66 -7.14
CA ILE A 53 3.53 11.54 -6.90
C ILE A 53 3.33 11.81 -5.41
N LEU A 54 3.45 10.77 -4.57
CA LEU A 54 3.33 10.92 -3.11
C LEU A 54 4.41 11.88 -2.59
N GLU A 55 5.67 11.69 -2.99
CA GLU A 55 6.80 12.51 -2.56
C GLU A 55 6.85 13.90 -3.24
N SER A 56 6.06 14.13 -4.28
CA SER A 56 5.90 15.47 -4.87
C SER A 56 5.08 16.42 -3.97
N ASP A 57 4.36 15.87 -2.99
CA ASP A 57 3.59 16.63 -2.03
C ASP A 57 4.49 17.25 -0.95
N SER A 58 4.41 18.57 -0.75
CA SER A 58 5.25 19.23 0.27
C SER A 58 5.02 18.74 1.71
N ILE A 59 3.86 18.14 2.01
CA ILE A 59 3.53 17.62 3.35
C ILE A 59 4.08 16.20 3.55
N ILE A 60 4.29 15.44 2.48
CA ILE A 60 4.83 14.08 2.54
C ILE A 60 6.35 14.16 2.33
N ASP A 61 7.13 13.77 3.34
CA ASP A 61 8.59 13.79 3.26
C ASP A 61 9.11 12.54 2.55
N LYS A 62 8.58 11.36 2.92
CA LYS A 62 8.98 10.06 2.37
C LYS A 62 7.86 9.04 2.41
N VAL A 63 7.91 8.08 1.49
CA VAL A 63 7.06 6.89 1.49
C VAL A 63 7.83 5.67 2.02
N LEU A 64 7.26 5.00 3.00
CA LEU A 64 7.78 3.81 3.67
C LEU A 64 6.85 2.60 3.50
N ASP A 65 7.38 1.40 3.71
CA ASP A 65 6.66 0.12 3.72
C ASP A 65 5.62 -0.06 2.59
N PHE A 66 5.97 0.33 1.35
CA PHE A 66 5.04 0.23 0.23
C PHE A 66 4.71 -1.24 -0.10
N LYS A 67 3.44 -1.59 0.09
CA LYS A 67 2.87 -2.90 -0.19
C LYS A 67 1.73 -2.78 -1.19
N SER A 68 1.61 -3.79 -2.03
CA SER A 68 0.51 -3.87 -3.00
C SER A 68 -0.01 -5.29 -3.10
N SER A 69 -1.31 -5.42 -3.33
CA SER A 69 -1.98 -6.68 -3.59
C SER A 69 -2.94 -6.54 -4.78
N ILE A 70 -3.18 -7.65 -5.48
CA ILE A 70 -4.13 -7.70 -6.59
C ILE A 70 -5.48 -8.12 -6.04
N LEU A 71 -6.50 -7.31 -6.30
CA LEU A 71 -7.89 -7.62 -5.97
C LEU A 71 -8.59 -8.35 -7.13
N ASP A 72 -8.30 -7.96 -8.37
CA ASP A 72 -8.89 -8.53 -9.60
C ASP A 72 -7.95 -8.28 -10.80
N VAL A 73 -8.33 -8.72 -12.00
CA VAL A 73 -7.67 -8.41 -13.26
C VAL A 73 -7.55 -6.89 -13.42
N ASN A 74 -6.33 -6.37 -13.25
CA ASN A 74 -6.01 -4.94 -13.32
C ASN A 74 -6.68 -4.08 -12.23
N ALA A 75 -6.94 -4.66 -11.05
CA ALA A 75 -7.40 -3.94 -9.87
C ALA A 75 -6.43 -4.17 -8.69
N TYR A 76 -5.93 -3.09 -8.13
CA TYR A 76 -4.88 -3.10 -7.11
C TYR A 76 -5.35 -2.45 -5.81
N HIS A 77 -4.88 -3.02 -4.70
CA HIS A 77 -4.92 -2.42 -3.37
C HIS A 77 -3.51 -2.08 -2.94
N ILE A 78 -3.31 -0.84 -2.51
CA ILE A 78 -2.02 -0.31 -2.07
C ILE A 78 -2.13 0.08 -0.60
N LYS A 79 -1.10 -0.25 0.16
CA LYS A 79 -0.92 0.24 1.51
C LYS A 79 0.51 0.72 1.66
N CYS A 80 0.71 1.91 2.21
CA CYS A 80 2.04 2.42 2.51
C CYS A 80 2.01 3.33 3.73
N GLU A 81 3.15 3.42 4.38
CA GLU A 81 3.39 4.38 5.44
C GLU A 81 4.00 5.65 4.85
N ILE A 82 3.73 6.81 5.46
CA ILE A 82 4.29 8.09 5.05
C ILE A 82 4.90 8.81 6.24
N GLU A 83 6.06 9.42 6.03
CA GLU A 83 6.63 10.38 6.97
C GLU A 83 6.15 11.78 6.60
N CYS A 84 5.62 12.52 7.57
CA CYS A 84 5.13 13.87 7.36
C CYS A 84 6.22 14.91 7.58
N ASN A 85 6.31 15.89 6.68
CA ASN A 85 7.20 17.03 6.85
C ASN A 85 6.59 18.05 7.84
N GLY A 86 7.04 18.00 9.09
CA GLY A 86 6.56 18.89 10.16
C GLY A 86 6.75 20.38 9.85
N THR A 87 7.78 20.74 9.09
CA THR A 87 8.02 22.15 8.71
C THR A 87 7.01 22.63 7.68
N ALA A 88 6.69 21.80 6.69
CA ALA A 88 5.67 22.10 5.69
C ALA A 88 4.28 22.19 6.33
N LEU A 89 3.94 21.27 7.24
CA LEU A 89 2.69 21.31 8.01
C LEU A 89 2.54 22.60 8.82
N MET A 90 3.60 23.02 9.53
CA MET A 90 3.59 24.29 10.26
C MET A 90 3.40 25.49 9.33
N ARG A 91 4.02 25.47 8.15
CA ARG A 91 3.84 26.53 7.14
C ARG A 91 2.41 26.55 6.60
N GLU A 92 1.81 25.38 6.35
CA GLU A 92 0.43 25.21 5.90
C GLU A 92 -0.56 25.79 6.91
N LEU A 93 -0.41 25.45 8.20
CA LEU A 93 -1.21 26.02 9.29
C LEU A 93 -1.02 27.53 9.44
N GLY A 94 0.20 28.03 9.20
CA GLY A 94 0.53 29.44 9.33
C GLY A 94 0.02 30.36 8.22
N LYS A 95 -0.37 29.83 7.04
CA LYS A 95 -0.76 30.62 5.86
C LYS A 95 -1.93 31.58 6.10
N ASN A 96 -2.84 31.28 7.05
CA ASN A 96 -4.04 32.07 7.33
C ASN A 96 -3.90 33.03 8.51
N ASN A 97 -2.68 33.49 8.83
CA ASN A 97 -2.39 34.28 10.04
C ASN A 97 -2.81 33.59 11.36
N PHE A 98 -3.04 32.27 11.34
CA PHE A 98 -3.54 31.52 12.49
C PHE A 98 -2.68 31.75 13.74
N PHE A 99 -1.37 31.53 13.63
CA PHE A 99 -0.44 31.77 14.73
C PHE A 99 -0.30 33.24 15.12
N ARG A 100 -0.58 34.17 14.20
CA ARG A 100 -0.48 35.61 14.49
C ARG A 100 -1.63 36.07 15.37
N ASN A 101 -2.85 35.64 15.03
CA ASN A 101 -4.05 35.96 15.79
C ASN A 101 -3.97 35.33 17.18
N GLU A 102 -3.61 34.05 17.27
CA GLU A 102 -3.52 33.41 18.58
C GLU A 102 -2.37 33.96 19.42
N TYR A 103 -1.24 34.33 18.82
CA TYR A 103 -0.15 34.98 19.55
C TYR A 103 -0.57 36.33 20.16
N GLU A 104 -1.43 37.08 19.47
CA GLU A 104 -1.98 38.34 20.00
C GLU A 104 -3.01 38.11 21.11
N GLU A 105 -3.80 37.04 21.02
CA GLU A 105 -4.87 36.68 21.97
C GLU A 105 -4.36 36.02 23.25
N VAL A 106 -3.27 35.25 23.16
CA VAL A 106 -2.68 34.50 24.28
C VAL A 106 -1.82 35.37 25.22
N LYS A 107 -1.54 36.62 24.88
CA LYS A 107 -0.58 37.47 25.59
C LYS A 107 -0.77 37.46 27.12
N GLU A 108 0.23 36.92 27.81
CA GLU A 108 0.34 36.83 29.28
C GLU A 108 -0.76 36.00 29.97
N ASP A 109 -1.66 35.34 29.22
CA ASP A 109 -2.70 34.48 29.75
C ASP A 109 -2.38 33.00 29.49
N TYR A 110 -2.02 32.29 30.56
CA TYR A 110 -1.74 30.85 30.50
C TYR A 110 -2.97 30.02 30.12
N GLN A 111 -4.18 30.48 30.47
CA GLN A 111 -5.40 29.75 30.15
C GLN A 111 -5.75 29.87 28.67
N ALA A 112 -5.58 31.05 28.08
CA ALA A 112 -5.68 31.24 26.63
C ALA A 112 -4.63 30.39 25.88
N PHE A 113 -3.40 30.28 26.41
CA PHE A 113 -2.38 29.40 25.84
C PHE A 113 -2.80 27.93 25.85
N LEU A 114 -3.41 27.46 26.94
CA LEU A 114 -3.92 26.09 27.04
C LEU A 114 -5.04 25.82 26.02
N GLU A 115 -5.97 26.76 25.85
CA GLU A 115 -7.03 26.65 24.84
C GLU A 115 -6.45 26.57 23.42
N PHE A 116 -5.46 27.41 23.10
CA PHE A 116 -4.72 27.31 21.84
C PHE A 116 -4.08 25.94 21.64
N CYS A 117 -3.41 25.39 22.68
CA CYS A 117 -2.79 24.06 22.59
C CYS A 117 -3.83 22.97 22.29
N ILE A 118 -5.01 23.04 22.90
CA ILE A 118 -6.10 22.10 22.67
C ILE A 118 -6.63 22.22 21.23
N ASP A 119 -6.85 23.45 20.75
CA ASP A 119 -7.31 23.67 19.37
C ASP A 119 -6.26 23.21 18.34
N PHE A 120 -4.99 23.59 18.55
CA PHE A 120 -3.87 23.21 17.69
C PHE A 120 -3.71 21.69 17.60
N THR A 121 -3.75 20.98 18.74
CA THR A 121 -3.66 19.52 18.78
C THR A 121 -4.83 18.83 18.09
N GLY A 122 -6.00 19.46 18.03
CA GLY A 122 -7.11 18.98 17.20
C GLY A 122 -6.94 19.29 15.71
N ARG A 123 -6.39 20.46 15.35
CA ARG A 123 -6.27 20.90 13.94
C ARG A 123 -5.18 20.17 13.17
N LEU A 124 -4.04 19.90 13.79
CA LEU A 124 -2.93 19.18 13.17
C LEU A 124 -3.34 17.85 12.51
N PRO A 125 -3.93 16.88 13.23
CA PRO A 125 -4.30 15.59 12.63
C PRO A 125 -5.38 15.75 11.55
N ARG A 126 -6.29 16.72 11.70
CA ARG A 126 -7.32 17.02 10.68
C ARG A 126 -6.70 17.54 9.38
N LEU A 127 -5.69 18.39 9.47
CA LEU A 127 -4.97 18.90 8.30
C LEU A 127 -4.26 17.75 7.57
N ILE A 128 -3.54 16.91 8.30
CA ILE A 128 -2.84 15.76 7.72
C ILE A 128 -3.84 14.81 7.04
N GLY A 129 -4.94 14.48 7.73
CA GLY A 129 -6.00 13.63 7.17
C GLY A 129 -6.59 14.19 5.88
N THR A 130 -6.91 15.49 5.87
CA THR A 130 -7.42 16.17 4.66
C THR A 130 -6.41 16.08 3.51
N ARG A 131 -5.13 16.28 3.81
CA ARG A 131 -4.08 16.20 2.78
C ARG A 131 -3.91 14.79 2.24
N ILE A 132 -3.95 13.78 3.12
CA ILE A 132 -3.94 12.36 2.74
C ILE A 132 -5.10 12.08 1.77
N ASP A 133 -6.33 12.48 2.12
CA ASP A 133 -7.51 12.27 1.29
C ASP A 133 -7.37 12.90 -0.11
N GLU A 134 -6.82 14.12 -0.18
CA GLU A 134 -6.54 14.81 -1.45
C GLU A 134 -5.55 14.05 -2.32
N VAL A 135 -4.43 13.61 -1.73
CA VAL A 135 -3.38 12.87 -2.43
C VAL A 135 -3.88 11.49 -2.90
N GLU A 136 -4.65 10.79 -2.07
CA GLU A 136 -5.32 9.56 -2.47
C GLU A 136 -6.26 9.77 -3.65
N ALA A 137 -7.04 10.87 -3.65
CA ALA A 137 -7.94 11.19 -4.74
C ALA A 137 -7.18 11.48 -6.05
N VAL A 138 -6.04 12.17 -5.98
CA VAL A 138 -5.15 12.39 -7.13
C VAL A 138 -4.65 11.07 -7.69
N ILE A 139 -4.20 10.15 -6.83
CA ILE A 139 -3.71 8.83 -7.23
C ILE A 139 -4.83 7.99 -7.86
N LYS A 140 -6.00 7.91 -7.22
CA LYS A 140 -7.17 7.18 -7.75
C LYS A 140 -7.63 7.74 -9.11
N LYS A 141 -7.51 9.06 -9.32
CA LYS A 141 -7.85 9.72 -10.59
C LYS A 141 -6.82 9.41 -11.68
N LYS A 142 -5.53 9.41 -11.35
CA LYS A 142 -4.45 9.16 -12.30
C LYS A 142 -4.32 7.66 -12.66
N PHE A 143 -4.57 6.79 -11.69
CA PHE A 143 -4.49 5.33 -11.85
C PHE A 143 -5.82 4.66 -11.46
N PRO A 144 -6.80 4.59 -12.37
CA PRO A 144 -8.11 3.98 -12.10
C PRO A 144 -8.06 2.48 -11.72
N GLN A 145 -6.92 1.82 -12.01
CA GLN A 145 -6.60 0.46 -11.58
C GLN A 145 -6.33 0.35 -10.07
N VAL A 146 -5.94 1.44 -9.39
CA VAL A 146 -5.79 1.47 -7.94
C VAL A 146 -7.18 1.71 -7.32
N LYS A 147 -7.82 0.63 -6.87
CA LYS A 147 -9.18 0.69 -6.30
C LYS A 147 -9.17 1.13 -4.86
N HIS A 148 -8.16 0.69 -4.12
CA HIS A 148 -7.96 1.04 -2.72
C HIS A 148 -6.51 1.47 -2.55
N ILE A 149 -6.31 2.60 -1.88
CA ILE A 149 -5.01 3.07 -1.41
C ILE A 149 -5.24 3.55 0.01
N ASP A 150 -4.42 3.07 0.94
CA ASP A 150 -4.44 3.48 2.33
C ASP A 150 -3.06 4.06 2.68
N LEU A 151 -3.04 5.35 3.04
CA LEU A 151 -1.85 6.05 3.52
C LEU A 151 -1.89 6.14 5.04
N GLU A 152 -0.92 5.53 5.72
CA GLU A 152 -0.79 5.59 7.18
C GLU A 152 0.41 6.46 7.57
N ILE A 153 0.29 7.23 8.65
CA ILE A 153 1.42 8.02 9.17
C ILE A 153 2.32 7.07 9.99
N ASN A 154 3.64 7.11 9.76
CA ASN A 154 4.62 6.36 10.55
C ASN A 154 4.77 6.89 11.99
#